data_AF-A0A662RA97-F1
#
_entry.id   AF-A0A662RA97-F1
#
_cell.length_a   1.000
_cell.length_b   1.000
_cell.length_c   1.000
_cell.angle_alpha   90.00
_cell.angle_beta   90.00
_cell.angle_gamma   90.00
#
_symmetry.space_group_name_H-M   'P 1'
#
loop_
_entity.id
_entity.type
_entity.pdbx_description
1 polymer ?
#
loop_
_entity_poly.entity_id
_entity_poly.type
_entity_poly.pdbx_seq_one_letter_code
_entity_poly.pdbx_strand_id
1 'polypeptide(L)' 'MRKRCCDGAIQTLVTGTTVVNETIDPILVVAGAKAVFYGISIAGVAELLCLERFCPRST' A
#
# COMPACT_ATOMS: atom_id res chain seq x y z
N MET A 1 0.78 -12.96 12.58
CA MET A 1 0.23 -13.17 11.22
C MET A 1 1.40 -13.28 10.22
N ARG A 2 1.85 -14.50 9.92
CA ARG A 2 2.96 -14.75 8.97
C ARG A 2 2.42 -14.54 7.55
N LYS A 3 2.87 -13.48 6.86
CA LYS A 3 2.59 -13.30 5.43
C LYS A 3 3.86 -13.64 4.65
N ARG A 4 3.85 -14.83 4.05
CA ARG A 4 4.86 -15.33 3.11
C ARG A 4 4.55 -14.79 1.71
N CYS A 5 5.56 -14.85 0.84
CA CYS A 5 5.53 -14.73 -0.63
C CYS A 5 6.15 -13.46 -1.20
N CYS A 6 7.48 -13.30 -1.00
CA CYS A 6 8.32 -12.73 -2.04
C CYS A 6 8.62 -13.83 -3.08
N ASP A 7 7.59 -14.26 -3.82
CA ASP A 7 7.72 -15.20 -4.95
C ASP A 7 7.58 -14.39 -6.25
N GLY A 8 8.68 -13.80 -6.72
CA GLY A 8 8.86 -13.33 -8.11
C GLY A 8 7.95 -12.21 -8.66
N ALA A 9 7.03 -11.63 -7.90
CA ALA A 9 6.12 -10.59 -8.39
C ALA A 9 6.64 -9.17 -8.08
N ILE A 10 6.69 -8.30 -9.11
CA ILE A 10 6.94 -6.87 -8.92
C ILE A 10 5.73 -6.28 -8.17
N GLN A 11 5.92 -6.00 -6.88
CA GLN A 11 4.95 -5.30 -6.04
C GLN A 11 5.30 -3.81 -6.00
N THR A 12 4.30 -2.97 -6.23
CA THR A 12 4.48 -1.51 -6.15
C THR A 12 4.32 -1.07 -4.71
N LEU A 13 5.39 -0.54 -4.12
CA LEU A 13 5.37 0.03 -2.77
C LEU A 13 4.83 1.46 -2.84
N VAL A 14 3.71 1.71 -2.17
CA VAL A 14 3.02 3.00 -2.22
C VAL A 14 3.03 3.65 -0.84
N THR A 15 3.53 4.88 -0.75
CA THR A 15 3.63 5.64 0.50
C THR A 15 2.45 6.59 0.69
N GLY A 16 2.19 6.99 1.94
CA GLY A 16 1.10 7.91 2.29
C GLY A 16 1.18 9.29 1.64
N THR A 17 2.37 9.71 1.21
CA THR A 17 2.57 10.96 0.46
C THR A 17 1.85 10.99 -0.89
N THR A 18 1.55 9.83 -1.47
CA THR A 18 0.80 9.74 -2.73
C THR A 18 -0.65 10.21 -2.60
N VAL A 19 -1.20 10.17 -1.38
CA VAL A 19 -2.53 10.70 -1.05
C VAL A 19 -2.49 12.22 -1.07
N VAL A 20 -1.51 12.82 -0.40
CA VAL A 20 -1.35 14.27 -0.29
C VAL A 20 -1.01 14.89 -1.65
N ASN A 21 -0.29 14.15 -2.48
CA ASN A 21 0.08 14.54 -3.83
C ASN A 21 -1.01 14.24 -4.87
N GLU A 22 -2.18 13.73 -4.48
CA GLU A 22 -3.30 13.37 -5.40
C GLU A 22 -2.87 12.40 -6.52
N THR A 23 -1.90 11.54 -6.24
CA THR A 23 -1.34 10.57 -7.19
C THR A 23 -1.72 9.13 -6.86
N ILE A 24 -2.57 8.91 -5.86
CA ILE A 24 -2.97 7.56 -5.45
C ILE A 24 -3.82 6.85 -6.51
N ASP A 25 -4.77 7.53 -7.13
CA ASP A 25 -5.65 6.96 -8.15
C ASP A 25 -4.91 6.41 -9.39
N PRO A 26 -4.00 7.14 -10.05
CA PRO A 26 -3.25 6.58 -11.17
C PRO A 26 -2.34 5.42 -10.74
N ILE A 27 -1.81 5.44 -9.50
CA ILE A 27 -1.03 4.33 -8.97
C ILE A 27 -1.90 3.09 -8.77
N LEU A 28 -3.13 3.25 -8.27
CA LEU A 28 -4.10 2.17 -8.13
C LEU A 28 -4.50 1.59 -9.48
N VAL A 29 -4.67 2.41 -10.51
CA VAL A 29 -4.97 1.95 -11.88
C VAL A 29 -3.83 1.12 -12.46
N VAL A 30 -2.57 1.54 -12.26
CA VAL A 30 -1.40 0.86 -12.84
C VAL A 30 -0.99 -0.38 -12.03
N ALA A 31 -1.01 -0.31 -10.70
CA ALA A 31 -0.54 -1.38 -9.83
C ALA A 31 -1.65 -2.38 -9.44
N GLY A 32 -2.91 -1.95 -9.39
CA GLY A 32 -4.05 -2.76 -9.02
C GLY A 32 -3.82 -3.57 -7.74
N ALA A 33 -4.12 -4.87 -7.79
CA ALA A 33 -3.95 -5.82 -6.67
C ALA A 33 -2.47 -6.09 -6.27
N LYS A 34 -1.49 -5.52 -6.98
CA LYS A 34 -0.06 -5.64 -6.66
C LYS A 34 0.48 -4.43 -5.89
N ALA A 35 -0.36 -3.44 -5.59
CA ALA A 35 0.01 -2.32 -4.74
C ALA A 35 0.06 -2.76 -3.28
N VAL A 36 1.21 -2.60 -2.64
CA VAL A 36 1.38 -2.77 -1.20
C VAL A 36 1.59 -1.41 -0.58
N PHE A 37 0.65 -0.98 0.24
CA PHE A 37 0.72 0.32 0.91
C PHE A 37 1.58 0.21 2.17
N TYR A 38 2.57 1.10 2.31
CA TYR A 38 3.51 1.08 3.43
C TYR A 38 3.74 2.48 4.02
N GLY A 39 3.79 2.54 5.36
CA GLY A 39 4.07 3.74 6.12
C GLY A 39 3.01 4.06 7.18
N ILE A 40 3.33 5.00 8.07
CA ILE A 40 2.40 5.44 9.12
C ILE A 40 1.29 6.33 8.55
N SER A 41 1.61 7.21 7.60
CA SER A 41 0.67 8.20 7.06
C SER A 41 -0.41 7.57 6.18
N ILE A 42 -0.13 6.42 5.56
CA ILE A 42 -1.12 5.70 4.74
C ILE A 42 -2.06 4.84 5.58
N ALA A 43 -1.84 4.69 6.89
CA ALA A 43 -2.62 3.77 7.72
C ALA A 43 -4.12 4.09 7.70
N GLY A 44 -4.50 5.34 7.94
CA GLY A 44 -5.92 5.74 7.92
C GLY A 44 -6.54 5.65 6.53
N VAL A 45 -5.81 6.03 5.48
CA VAL A 45 -6.32 5.99 4.10
C VAL A 45 -6.48 4.56 3.60
N ALA A 46 -5.56 3.66 3.95
CA ALA A 46 -5.67 2.26 3.62
C ALA A 46 -6.88 1.59 4.30
N GLU A 47 -7.22 1.97 5.54
CA GLU A 47 -8.45 1.50 6.18
C GLU A 47 -9.71 2.04 5.49
N LEU A 48 -9.76 3.35 5.20
CA LEU A 48 -10.91 3.98 4.53
C LEU A 48 -11.16 3.41 3.12
N LEU A 49 -10.09 3.05 2.40
CA LEU A 49 -10.15 2.55 1.03
C LEU A 49 -10.04 1.03 0.93
N CYS A 50 -10.04 0.30 2.06
CA CYS A 50 -9.91 -1.17 2.11
C CYS A 50 -8.68 -1.70 1.33
N LEU A 51 -7.55 -1.01 1.41
CA LEU A 51 -6.32 -1.32 0.68
C LEU A 51 -5.39 -2.25 1.50
N GLU A 52 -4.67 -3.14 0.82
CA GLU A 52 -3.71 -4.02 1.49
C GLU A 52 -2.49 -3.22 1.97
N ARG A 53 -2.35 -3.12 3.30
CA ARG A 53 -1.26 -2.41 3.96
C ARG A 53 -0.27 -3.37 4.60
N PHE A 54 1.02 -3.14 4.37
CA PHE A 54 2.11 -3.76 5.12
C PHE A 54 2.65 -2.77 6.15
N CYS A 55 2.67 -3.16 7.42
CA CYS A 55 3.35 -2.38 8.46
C CYS A 55 3.87 -3.31 9.56
N PRO A 56 5.19 -3.62 9.58
CA PRO A 56 5.75 -4.60 10.50
C PRO A 56 5.83 -4.12 11.96
N ARG A 57 5.58 -2.82 12.21
CA ARG A 57 5.60 -2.20 13.56
C ARG A 57 4.40 -1.27 13.81
N SER A 58 3.23 -1.58 13.26
CA SER A 58 1.99 -0.91 13.68
C SER A 58 1.56 -1.54 15.01
N THR A 59 1.81 -0.87 16.13
CA THR A 59 1.14 -1.15 17.41
C THR A 59 -0.35 -0.86 17.30
#